data_AF-A0A9D9CMD2-F1
#
_entry.id   AF-A0A9D9CMD2-F1
#
_cell.length_a   1.000
_cell.length_b   1.000
_cell.length_c   1.000
_cell.angle_alpha   90.00
_cell.angle_beta   90.00
_cell.angle_gamma   90.00
#
_symmetry.space_group_name_H-M   'P 1'
#
loop_
_entity.id
_entity.type
_entity.pdbx_description
1 polymer ?
#
loop_
_entity_poly.entity_id
_entity_poly.type
_entity_poly.pdbx_seq_one_letter_code
_entity_poly.pdbx_strand_id
1 'polypeptide(L)'
;MRKSFIITTLAILATLIIGCQQSINPSFSYTPEEPRAGQSISFVNLTNEGEYWGWDFGDGTYSSYKNPSKVYKKPGRYTVTLCVDSNKHYVTSQDITVYDTLPYIHIETDSVVYYEDFTVRALIYNPYNKKVTCDWGFSSHAVSEKIVDGHSAETQLSLHYNHFNTTETITLDVMIGDSAYHVERTVYVHDAKGRALYMTDQDGALWRQRLYENGIETPVKLSESAQKLFPVGVNGDILYLVTSDIQEDPTQVAEDVVGTCQLLGYDLTTQQQHTLLTIQQHPRLHISRASLHGGSIYWSNYDDYVFRLPISTTNASFVWDSANPANSSFFLAGVDYLGYYDKGLAKGQATGGIAVYADTYFWAKYGSGTGLYRFTQDDILPAPATANTPVPESGRILDNVAIKLFRMDAIQRKIYYLTPAGNGNELWVSNMDGRNATKIAAGCADALWVDNATNRLYFVDAEGIKAIRLLATQSNILTEEAEKMADIQVTGLVLDNQKR
;
A
#
# COMPACT_ATOMS: atom_id res chain seq x y z
N MET A 1 127.29 -21.51 -22.11
CA MET A 1 127.92 -20.73 -23.20
C MET A 1 126.86 -20.43 -24.26
N ARG A 2 126.68 -19.15 -24.62
CA ARG A 2 126.00 -18.62 -25.83
C ARG A 2 124.48 -18.87 -25.95
N LYS A 3 123.61 -17.94 -26.37
CA LYS A 3 123.74 -16.59 -26.94
C LYS A 3 122.36 -15.92 -26.85
N SER A 4 122.35 -14.62 -26.60
CA SER A 4 121.23 -13.70 -26.81
C SER A 4 120.87 -13.60 -28.29
N PHE A 5 119.59 -13.41 -28.64
CA PHE A 5 119.17 -12.57 -29.77
C PHE A 5 117.72 -12.08 -29.58
N ILE A 6 117.61 -10.75 -29.54
CA ILE A 6 116.40 -9.92 -29.70
C ILE A 6 115.97 -10.00 -31.18
N ILE A 7 114.66 -9.90 -31.50
CA ILE A 7 114.09 -9.03 -32.57
C ILE A 7 112.56 -9.19 -32.73
N THR A 8 111.91 -8.02 -32.60
CA THR A 8 110.62 -7.51 -33.14
C THR A 8 109.28 -8.16 -32.83
N THR A 9 108.50 -7.35 -32.10
CA THR A 9 107.05 -7.16 -32.12
C THR A 9 106.43 -7.04 -33.52
N LEU A 10 105.34 -7.79 -33.76
CA LEU A 10 104.21 -7.37 -34.62
C LEU A 10 102.92 -7.80 -33.91
N ALA A 11 102.25 -6.85 -33.25
CA ALA A 11 100.99 -7.08 -32.56
C ALA A 11 99.84 -6.98 -33.58
N ILE A 12 99.23 -8.12 -33.91
CA ILE A 12 97.94 -8.16 -34.60
C ILE A 12 96.86 -8.00 -33.53
N LEU A 13 96.25 -6.82 -33.49
CA LEU A 13 95.12 -6.50 -32.61
C LEU A 13 93.87 -7.18 -33.19
N ALA A 14 93.59 -8.41 -32.74
CA ALA A 14 92.27 -9.00 -32.88
C ALA A 14 91.37 -8.41 -31.78
N THR A 15 90.56 -7.42 -32.11
CA THR A 15 89.50 -6.95 -31.21
C THR A 15 88.45 -8.04 -31.07
N LEU A 16 88.59 -8.86 -30.02
CA LEU A 16 87.52 -9.71 -29.52
C LEU A 16 86.48 -8.78 -28.89
N ILE A 17 85.39 -8.49 -29.61
CA ILE A 17 84.19 -7.91 -29.02
C ILE A 17 83.56 -9.03 -28.20
N ILE A 18 83.94 -9.17 -26.93
CA ILE A 18 83.13 -9.91 -25.97
C ILE A 18 81.93 -9.00 -25.69
N GLY A 19 80.89 -9.13 -26.51
CA GLY A 19 79.59 -8.60 -26.17
C GLY A 19 79.17 -9.24 -24.85
N CYS A 20 78.96 -8.43 -23.82
CA CYS A 20 78.27 -8.87 -22.62
C CYS A 20 76.85 -9.26 -23.07
N GLN A 21 76.58 -10.56 -23.24
CA GLN A 21 75.24 -11.02 -23.60
C GLN A 21 74.39 -10.91 -22.33
N GLN A 22 73.59 -9.84 -22.26
CA GLN A 22 72.68 -9.59 -21.16
C GLN A 22 71.69 -10.76 -21.06
N SER A 23 71.59 -11.36 -19.87
CA SER A 23 70.67 -12.49 -19.63
C SER A 23 69.23 -11.99 -19.67
N ILE A 24 68.46 -12.48 -20.64
CA ILE A 24 67.03 -12.20 -20.77
C ILE A 24 66.28 -13.05 -19.74
N ASN A 25 65.55 -12.39 -18.82
CA ASN A 25 64.73 -13.05 -17.80
C ASN A 25 63.24 -12.74 -18.06
N PRO A 26 62.49 -13.66 -18.68
CA PRO A 26 61.08 -13.46 -18.97
C PRO A 26 60.25 -13.24 -17.71
N SER A 27 59.41 -12.21 -17.72
CA SER A 27 58.49 -11.91 -16.63
C SER A 27 57.25 -11.21 -17.15
N PHE A 28 56.11 -11.44 -16.49
CA PHE A 28 54.88 -10.74 -16.78
C PHE A 28 54.01 -10.55 -15.54
N SER A 29 53.04 -9.66 -15.67
CA SER A 29 51.93 -9.52 -14.74
C SER A 29 50.61 -9.55 -15.51
N TYR A 30 49.50 -9.72 -14.79
CA TYR A 30 48.16 -9.67 -15.35
C TYR A 30 47.21 -8.92 -14.43
N THR A 31 46.16 -8.31 -15.00
CA THR A 31 45.07 -7.68 -14.24
C THR A 31 43.70 -8.00 -14.83
N PRO A 32 42.66 -8.19 -13.98
CA PRO A 32 42.68 -8.14 -12.50
C PRO A 32 43.36 -9.36 -11.85
N GLU A 33 43.71 -9.26 -10.56
CA GLU A 33 44.36 -10.35 -9.79
C GLU A 33 43.45 -11.59 -9.63
N GLU A 34 42.13 -11.37 -9.56
CA GLU A 34 41.09 -12.41 -9.54
C GLU A 34 40.20 -12.33 -10.79
N PRO A 35 40.66 -12.84 -11.94
CA PRO A 35 39.91 -12.75 -13.18
C PRO A 35 38.71 -13.68 -13.22
N ARG A 36 37.62 -13.25 -13.87
CA ARG A 36 36.37 -14.02 -13.98
C ARG A 36 36.14 -14.55 -15.40
N ALA A 37 35.40 -15.65 -15.51
CA ALA A 37 34.92 -16.13 -16.80
C ALA A 37 34.12 -15.03 -17.51
N GLY A 38 34.44 -14.75 -18.77
CA GLY A 38 33.85 -13.66 -19.55
C GLY A 38 34.50 -12.28 -19.36
N GLN A 39 35.39 -12.11 -18.37
CA GLN A 39 36.12 -10.86 -18.15
C GLN A 39 37.37 -10.79 -19.04
N SER A 40 37.71 -9.59 -19.52
CA SER A 40 38.97 -9.34 -20.22
C SER A 40 40.11 -9.18 -19.23
N ILE A 41 41.14 -10.00 -19.37
CA ILE A 41 42.39 -9.98 -18.61
C ILE A 41 43.46 -9.32 -19.45
N SER A 42 44.14 -8.32 -18.90
CA SER A 42 45.25 -7.64 -19.56
C SER A 42 46.57 -8.23 -19.07
N PHE A 43 47.41 -8.68 -19.99
CA PHE A 43 48.75 -9.18 -19.68
C PHE A 43 49.78 -8.12 -20.05
N VAL A 44 50.73 -7.87 -19.14
CA VAL A 44 51.81 -6.91 -19.33
C VAL A 44 53.14 -7.64 -19.26
N ASN A 45 53.90 -7.60 -20.35
CA ASN A 45 55.27 -8.08 -20.35
C ASN A 45 56.17 -7.14 -19.54
N LEU A 46 56.91 -7.71 -18.58
CA LEU A 46 57.86 -7.02 -17.72
C LEU A 46 59.32 -7.38 -18.05
N THR A 47 59.55 -8.19 -19.09
CA THR A 47 60.90 -8.56 -19.54
C THR A 47 61.67 -7.35 -20.06
N ASN A 48 62.91 -7.17 -19.59
CA ASN A 48 63.75 -6.00 -19.87
C ASN A 48 64.16 -5.87 -21.35
N GLU A 49 64.33 -6.98 -22.07
CA GLU A 49 64.77 -7.02 -23.47
C GLU A 49 64.11 -8.20 -24.21
N GLY A 50 63.82 -8.04 -25.51
CA GLY A 50 63.19 -9.05 -26.35
C GLY A 50 62.59 -8.46 -27.62
N GLU A 51 62.78 -9.15 -28.75
CA GLU A 51 62.26 -8.76 -30.07
C GLU A 51 61.03 -9.60 -30.50
N TYR A 52 60.67 -10.62 -29.71
CA TYR A 52 59.58 -11.55 -29.96
C TYR A 52 58.73 -11.74 -28.71
N TRP A 53 57.42 -11.95 -28.88
CA TRP A 53 56.47 -12.24 -27.79
C TRP A 53 55.55 -13.36 -28.25
N GLY A 54 55.62 -14.52 -27.60
CA GLY A 54 54.73 -15.65 -27.83
C GLY A 54 54.01 -16.00 -26.53
N TRP A 55 52.70 -15.83 -26.52
CA TRP A 55 51.84 -16.18 -25.39
C TRP A 55 51.08 -17.46 -25.69
N ASP A 56 51.05 -18.37 -24.72
CA ASP A 56 50.13 -19.50 -24.64
C ASP A 56 49.26 -19.32 -23.39
N PHE A 57 47.95 -19.28 -23.57
CA PHE A 57 47.01 -19.05 -22.47
C PHE A 57 46.55 -20.34 -21.77
N GLY A 58 47.07 -21.51 -22.16
CA GLY A 58 46.75 -22.78 -21.50
C GLY A 58 45.33 -23.30 -21.80
N ASP A 59 44.57 -22.62 -22.65
CA ASP A 59 43.25 -23.05 -23.16
C ASP A 59 43.27 -23.40 -24.66
N GLY A 60 44.47 -23.53 -25.23
CA GLY A 60 44.69 -23.80 -26.66
C GLY A 60 44.67 -22.55 -27.54
N THR A 61 44.59 -21.35 -26.96
CA THR A 61 44.72 -20.08 -27.69
C THR A 61 46.05 -19.39 -27.41
N TYR A 62 46.49 -18.56 -28.36
CA TYR A 62 47.82 -17.96 -28.37
C TYR A 62 47.77 -16.48 -28.77
N SER A 63 48.84 -15.73 -28.48
CA SER A 63 49.00 -14.34 -28.96
C SER A 63 50.45 -14.01 -29.28
N SER A 64 50.67 -13.12 -30.25
CA SER A 64 51.99 -12.58 -30.60
C SER A 64 52.17 -11.10 -30.22
N TYR A 65 51.17 -10.49 -29.56
CA TYR A 65 51.27 -9.11 -29.09
C TYR A 65 52.13 -9.02 -27.83
N LYS A 66 52.86 -7.90 -27.67
CA LYS A 66 53.70 -7.65 -26.49
C LYS A 66 52.89 -7.66 -25.19
N ASN A 67 51.72 -7.01 -25.19
CA ASN A 67 50.81 -6.92 -24.06
C ASN A 67 49.39 -7.30 -24.52
N PRO A 68 49.04 -8.59 -24.57
CA PRO A 68 47.75 -9.03 -25.10
C PRO A 68 46.62 -8.89 -24.05
N SER A 69 45.38 -8.88 -24.54
CA SER A 69 44.19 -9.13 -23.73
C SER A 69 43.61 -10.51 -24.01
N LYS A 70 43.00 -11.13 -23.01
CA LYS A 70 42.43 -12.48 -23.09
C LYS A 70 41.13 -12.59 -22.31
N VAL A 71 40.14 -13.28 -22.89
CA VAL A 71 38.89 -13.67 -22.22
C VAL A 71 38.81 -15.19 -22.16
N TYR A 72 38.67 -15.74 -20.96
CA TYR A 72 38.36 -17.17 -20.76
C TYR A 72 36.84 -17.35 -20.65
N LYS A 73 36.28 -18.29 -21.41
CA LYS A 73 34.83 -18.53 -21.44
C LYS A 73 34.32 -19.42 -20.31
N LYS A 74 35.22 -20.15 -19.64
CA LYS A 74 34.88 -21.09 -18.57
C LYS A 74 35.75 -20.80 -17.35
N PRO A 75 35.24 -20.96 -16.13
CA PRO A 75 36.08 -20.95 -14.95
C PRO A 75 37.02 -22.15 -14.95
N GLY A 76 38.21 -21.99 -14.36
CA GLY A 76 39.23 -23.03 -14.32
C GLY A 76 40.63 -22.50 -14.03
N ARG A 77 41.57 -23.42 -13.83
CA ARG A 77 42.99 -23.11 -13.69
C ARG A 77 43.67 -23.22 -15.06
N TYR A 78 44.41 -22.20 -15.45
CA TYR A 78 45.11 -22.10 -16.72
C TYR A 78 46.58 -21.77 -16.48
N THR A 79 47.48 -22.51 -17.12
CA THR A 79 48.92 -22.22 -17.09
C THR A 79 49.26 -21.28 -18.24
N VAL A 80 49.48 -20.00 -17.93
CA VAL A 80 49.85 -19.00 -18.94
C VAL A 80 51.36 -18.98 -19.10
N THR A 81 51.82 -19.07 -20.34
CA THR A 81 53.24 -19.13 -20.68
C THR A 81 53.62 -17.98 -21.61
N LEU A 82 54.69 -17.27 -21.27
CA LEU A 82 55.31 -16.23 -22.09
C LEU A 82 56.67 -16.71 -22.61
N CYS A 83 56.89 -16.59 -23.92
CA CYS A 83 58.12 -16.88 -24.65
C CYS A 83 58.63 -15.61 -25.33
N VAL A 84 59.88 -15.21 -25.08
CA VAL A 84 60.40 -13.91 -25.57
C VAL A 84 61.42 -14.00 -26.71
N ASP A 85 61.63 -15.22 -27.25
CA ASP A 85 62.43 -15.47 -28.46
C ASP A 85 61.77 -16.52 -29.38
N SER A 86 62.14 -16.51 -30.66
CA SER A 86 61.59 -17.41 -31.68
C SER A 86 62.03 -18.87 -31.51
N ASN A 87 63.14 -19.10 -30.82
CA ASN A 87 63.72 -20.44 -30.61
C ASN A 87 63.35 -21.04 -29.24
N LYS A 88 62.49 -20.36 -28.45
CA LYS A 88 61.97 -20.82 -27.15
C LYS A 88 63.04 -21.06 -26.07
N HIS A 89 64.12 -20.31 -26.09
CA HIS A 89 65.13 -20.38 -25.02
C HIS A 89 64.72 -19.61 -23.77
N TYR A 90 63.90 -18.57 -23.91
CA TYR A 90 63.52 -17.69 -22.81
C TYR A 90 62.02 -17.78 -22.57
N VAL A 91 61.64 -18.64 -21.62
CA VAL A 91 60.24 -18.95 -21.28
C VAL A 91 59.98 -18.76 -19.79
N THR A 92 58.80 -18.26 -19.44
CA THR A 92 58.25 -18.27 -18.07
C THR A 92 56.79 -18.69 -18.08
N SER A 93 56.32 -19.34 -17.01
CA SER A 93 54.94 -19.78 -16.86
C SER A 93 54.39 -19.40 -15.49
N GLN A 94 53.13 -18.99 -15.45
CA GLN A 94 52.38 -18.71 -14.23
C GLN A 94 50.98 -19.30 -14.32
N ASP A 95 50.56 -19.98 -13.25
CA ASP A 95 49.17 -20.46 -13.14
C ASP A 95 48.24 -19.31 -12.74
N ILE A 96 47.15 -19.17 -13.48
CA ILE A 96 46.08 -18.22 -13.22
C ILE A 96 44.79 -19.01 -12.96
N THR A 97 44.06 -18.63 -11.91
CA THR A 97 42.74 -19.19 -11.62
C THR A 97 41.68 -18.21 -12.10
N VAL A 98 40.88 -18.64 -13.08
CA VAL A 98 39.71 -17.90 -13.56
C VAL A 98 38.51 -18.34 -12.73
N TYR A 99 38.00 -17.43 -11.92
CA TYR A 99 36.83 -17.65 -11.09
C TYR A 99 35.53 -17.57 -11.90
N ASP A 100 34.46 -18.10 -11.35
CA ASP A 100 33.15 -17.98 -11.96
C ASP A 100 32.54 -16.57 -11.77
N THR A 101 31.36 -16.34 -12.36
CA THR A 101 30.57 -15.13 -12.11
C THR A 101 30.28 -14.98 -10.61
N LEU A 102 30.28 -13.74 -10.11
CA LEU A 102 29.86 -13.47 -8.72
C LEU A 102 28.46 -14.04 -8.47
N PRO A 103 28.15 -14.46 -7.24
CA PRO A 103 26.76 -14.55 -6.80
C PRO A 103 26.00 -13.29 -7.21
N TYR A 104 24.76 -13.44 -7.65
CA TYR A 104 23.95 -12.30 -8.10
C TYR A 104 22.58 -12.30 -7.41
N ILE A 105 22.14 -11.13 -6.97
CA ILE A 105 20.81 -10.92 -6.40
C ILE A 105 19.80 -10.78 -7.53
N HIS A 106 18.93 -11.77 -7.67
CA HIS A 106 17.82 -11.75 -8.62
C HIS A 106 16.52 -11.25 -7.97
N ILE A 107 15.92 -10.27 -8.63
CA ILE A 107 14.60 -9.69 -8.38
C ILE A 107 13.93 -9.62 -9.75
N GLU A 108 12.68 -10.06 -9.83
CA GLU A 108 11.91 -10.14 -11.09
C GLU A 108 11.63 -8.75 -11.70
N THR A 109 11.66 -7.70 -10.88
CA THR A 109 11.34 -6.33 -11.24
C THR A 109 12.46 -5.37 -10.84
N ASP A 110 12.50 -4.19 -11.47
CA ASP A 110 13.43 -3.10 -11.13
C ASP A 110 12.85 -2.13 -10.08
N SER A 111 11.54 -2.22 -9.83
CA SER A 111 10.83 -1.51 -8.77
C SER A 111 9.83 -2.43 -8.08
N VAL A 112 9.54 -2.14 -6.80
CA VAL A 112 8.60 -2.90 -5.97
C VAL A 112 7.58 -1.97 -5.35
N VAL A 113 6.40 -2.48 -5.06
CA VAL A 113 5.30 -1.70 -4.50
C VAL A 113 5.36 -1.75 -2.97
N TYR A 114 5.12 -0.61 -2.34
CA TYR A 114 4.93 -0.50 -0.89
C TYR A 114 3.90 -1.50 -0.34
N TYR A 115 4.24 -2.25 0.72
CA TYR A 115 3.42 -3.33 1.31
C TYR A 115 2.95 -4.45 0.37
N GLU A 116 3.51 -4.59 -0.84
CA GLU A 116 3.32 -5.79 -1.65
C GLU A 116 4.56 -6.67 -1.57
N ASP A 117 4.33 -7.97 -1.43
CA ASP A 117 5.43 -8.93 -1.38
C ASP A 117 6.12 -9.04 -2.74
N PHE A 118 7.44 -9.10 -2.68
CA PHE A 118 8.28 -9.50 -3.79
C PHE A 118 9.31 -10.52 -3.31
N THR A 119 9.88 -11.24 -4.25
CA THR A 119 10.85 -12.30 -3.96
C THR A 119 12.25 -11.89 -4.38
N VAL A 120 13.21 -12.08 -3.48
CA VAL A 120 14.65 -12.01 -3.77
C VAL A 120 15.25 -13.41 -3.79
N ARG A 121 16.17 -13.66 -4.72
CA ARG A 121 16.84 -14.96 -4.87
C ARG A 121 18.34 -14.78 -5.07
N ALA A 122 19.14 -15.58 -4.38
CA ALA A 122 20.56 -15.67 -4.65
C ALA A 122 20.78 -16.62 -5.84
N LEU A 123 21.26 -16.09 -6.96
CA LEU A 123 21.72 -16.92 -8.09
C LEU A 123 23.21 -17.22 -7.89
N ILE A 124 23.49 -18.47 -7.56
CA ILE A 124 24.84 -18.95 -7.22
C ILE A 124 25.18 -20.11 -8.15
N TYR A 125 26.23 -19.96 -8.94
CA TYR A 125 26.78 -21.05 -9.72
C TYR A 125 27.77 -21.87 -8.89
N ASN A 126 27.41 -23.11 -8.58
CA ASN A 126 28.20 -24.01 -7.74
C ASN A 126 28.25 -25.44 -8.32
N PRO A 127 28.88 -25.64 -9.50
CA PRO A 127 28.91 -26.94 -10.19
C PRO A 127 29.72 -27.99 -9.43
N TYR A 128 30.56 -27.54 -8.49
CA TYR A 128 31.42 -28.41 -7.67
C TYR A 128 30.78 -28.79 -6.33
N ASN A 129 29.51 -28.43 -6.11
CA ASN A 129 28.72 -28.76 -4.92
C ASN A 129 29.44 -28.42 -3.60
N LYS A 130 30.13 -27.27 -3.56
CA LYS A 130 30.75 -26.74 -2.34
C LYS A 130 29.68 -26.34 -1.34
N LYS A 131 30.00 -26.33 -0.05
CA LYS A 131 29.10 -25.77 0.97
C LYS A 131 28.85 -24.30 0.67
N VAL A 132 27.58 -23.88 0.72
CA VAL A 132 27.15 -22.49 0.52
C VAL A 132 26.46 -21.98 1.77
N THR A 133 26.76 -20.76 2.18
CA THR A 133 25.98 -20.03 3.18
C THR A 133 25.72 -18.62 2.68
N CYS A 134 24.51 -18.13 2.90
CA CYS A 134 24.09 -16.78 2.55
C CYS A 134 23.85 -15.99 3.84
N ASP A 135 24.14 -14.69 3.78
CA ASP A 135 23.73 -13.69 4.75
C ASP A 135 23.24 -12.46 3.98
N TRP A 136 21.93 -12.29 3.92
CA TRP A 136 21.29 -11.14 3.32
C TRP A 136 21.29 -9.98 4.31
N GLY A 137 21.55 -8.76 3.84
CA GLY A 137 21.37 -7.54 4.61
C GLY A 137 20.26 -6.67 4.01
N PHE A 138 19.37 -6.19 4.88
CA PHE A 138 18.26 -5.31 4.53
C PHE A 138 18.23 -4.07 5.43
N SER A 139 17.59 -3.01 4.94
CA SER A 139 17.26 -1.85 5.77
C SER A 139 16.17 -2.18 6.81
N SER A 140 15.96 -1.28 7.77
CA SER A 140 14.87 -1.37 8.75
C SER A 140 13.48 -1.30 8.13
N HIS A 141 13.37 -0.97 6.84
CA HIS A 141 12.09 -0.89 6.15
C HIS A 141 11.64 -2.23 5.57
N ALA A 142 12.54 -3.21 5.46
CA ALA A 142 12.23 -4.54 4.95
C ALA A 142 11.53 -5.37 6.04
N VAL A 143 10.39 -5.96 5.70
CA VAL A 143 9.57 -6.74 6.62
C VAL A 143 9.38 -8.15 6.07
N SER A 144 9.77 -9.15 6.87
CA SER A 144 9.51 -10.56 6.65
C SER A 144 9.76 -11.33 7.95
N GLU A 145 9.03 -12.41 8.19
CA GLU A 145 9.24 -13.30 9.35
C GLU A 145 10.62 -13.97 9.35
N LYS A 146 11.31 -13.96 8.20
CA LYS A 146 12.63 -14.56 8.00
C LYS A 146 13.77 -13.54 8.08
N ILE A 147 13.46 -12.28 8.35
CA ILE A 147 14.45 -11.23 8.62
C ILE A 147 14.55 -11.07 10.14
N VAL A 148 15.73 -11.30 10.69
CA VAL A 148 16.04 -11.14 12.11
C VAL A 148 17.20 -10.16 12.21
N ASP A 149 17.00 -9.07 12.95
CA ASP A 149 17.97 -7.98 13.13
C ASP A 149 18.51 -7.40 11.80
N GLY A 150 17.68 -7.38 10.75
CA GLY A 150 18.05 -6.90 9.40
C GLY A 150 18.71 -7.95 8.51
N HIS A 151 18.87 -9.18 9.00
CA HIS A 151 19.58 -10.25 8.31
C HIS A 151 18.72 -11.48 8.00
N SER A 152 19.11 -12.25 6.98
CA SER A 152 18.48 -13.54 6.68
C SER A 152 19.47 -14.54 6.09
N ALA A 153 19.33 -15.83 6.43
CA ALA A 153 20.18 -16.90 5.90
C ALA A 153 19.53 -17.74 4.78
N GLU A 154 18.31 -17.37 4.37
CA GLU A 154 17.56 -18.11 3.36
C GLU A 154 18.21 -18.00 1.97
N THR A 155 18.05 -18.99 1.10
CA THR A 155 18.54 -18.90 -0.30
C THR A 155 17.62 -18.08 -1.20
N GLN A 156 16.36 -17.96 -0.80
CA GLN A 156 15.31 -17.17 -1.41
C GLN A 156 14.39 -16.66 -0.30
N LEU A 157 13.94 -15.41 -0.42
CA LEU A 157 13.14 -14.75 0.60
C LEU A 157 11.98 -13.98 -0.05
N SER A 158 10.80 -14.06 0.56
CA SER A 158 9.67 -13.17 0.28
C SER A 158 9.63 -12.08 1.35
N LEU A 159 9.52 -10.82 0.93
CA LEU A 159 9.45 -9.65 1.80
C LEU A 159 8.67 -8.53 1.14
N HIS A 160 8.30 -7.52 1.92
CA HIS A 160 7.83 -6.24 1.41
C HIS A 160 8.54 -5.09 2.15
N TYR A 161 8.39 -3.87 1.60
CA TYR A 161 8.87 -2.66 2.26
C TYR A 161 7.72 -1.88 2.90
N ASN A 162 7.97 -1.33 4.08
CA ASN A 162 7.06 -0.47 4.83
C ASN A 162 7.42 1.03 4.75
N HIS A 163 8.27 1.42 3.80
CA HIS A 163 8.54 2.80 3.39
C HIS A 163 8.51 2.94 1.86
N PHE A 164 8.06 4.08 1.33
CA PHE A 164 7.90 4.29 -0.12
C PHE A 164 8.54 5.59 -0.59
N ASN A 165 8.60 5.77 -1.91
CA ASN A 165 9.34 6.85 -2.60
C ASN A 165 10.81 6.93 -2.16
N THR A 166 11.40 5.76 -1.98
CA THR A 166 12.77 5.57 -1.52
C THR A 166 13.46 4.50 -2.36
N THR A 167 14.79 4.60 -2.46
CA THR A 167 15.62 3.55 -3.02
C THR A 167 16.21 2.74 -1.89
N GLU A 168 15.99 1.44 -1.90
CA GLU A 168 16.48 0.51 -0.89
C GLU A 168 17.66 -0.29 -1.46
N THR A 169 18.68 -0.51 -0.64
CA THR A 169 19.83 -1.35 -0.99
C THR A 169 19.69 -2.70 -0.28
N ILE A 170 19.81 -3.78 -1.04
CA ILE A 170 19.85 -5.15 -0.55
C ILE A 170 21.28 -5.65 -0.72
N THR A 171 21.89 -6.13 0.36
CA THR A 171 23.22 -6.74 0.33
C THR A 171 23.10 -8.25 0.46
N LEU A 172 24.08 -8.96 -0.07
CA LEU A 172 24.20 -10.40 0.06
C LEU A 172 25.67 -10.78 0.20
N ASP A 173 26.01 -11.28 1.37
CA ASP A 173 27.27 -11.94 1.66
C ASP A 173 27.12 -13.45 1.45
N VAL A 174 27.95 -14.03 0.58
CA VAL A 174 27.92 -15.46 0.24
C VAL A 174 29.28 -16.09 0.50
N MET A 175 29.29 -17.18 1.25
CA MET A 175 30.44 -18.07 1.34
C MET A 175 30.24 -19.27 0.44
N ILE A 176 31.20 -19.56 -0.44
CA ILE A 176 31.24 -20.77 -1.26
C ILE A 176 32.54 -21.53 -0.94
N GLY A 177 32.44 -22.58 -0.13
CA GLY A 177 33.63 -23.18 0.49
C GLY A 177 34.34 -22.18 1.37
N ASP A 178 35.59 -21.85 1.03
CA ASP A 178 36.43 -20.89 1.77
C ASP A 178 36.45 -19.49 1.13
N SER A 179 35.74 -19.29 0.00
CA SER A 179 35.68 -18.02 -0.71
C SER A 179 34.49 -17.18 -0.24
N ALA A 180 34.75 -15.91 0.06
CA ALA A 180 33.73 -14.93 0.44
C ALA A 180 33.41 -13.99 -0.73
N TYR A 181 32.13 -13.68 -0.92
CA TYR A 181 31.64 -12.76 -1.93
C TYR A 181 30.64 -11.80 -1.30
N HIS A 182 30.72 -10.52 -1.69
CA HIS A 182 29.77 -9.49 -1.30
C HIS A 182 29.17 -8.89 -2.56
N VAL A 183 27.83 -8.84 -2.65
CA VAL A 183 27.12 -8.21 -3.75
C VAL A 183 25.96 -7.36 -3.24
N GLU A 184 25.64 -6.31 -3.99
CA GLU A 184 24.57 -5.37 -3.67
C GLU A 184 23.63 -5.21 -4.86
N ARG A 185 22.36 -4.95 -4.58
CA ARG A 185 21.36 -4.54 -5.58
C ARG A 185 20.42 -3.51 -4.96
N THR A 186 20.17 -2.44 -5.70
CA THR A 186 19.18 -1.43 -5.32
C THR A 186 17.82 -1.72 -5.95
N VAL A 187 16.75 -1.37 -5.26
CA VAL A 187 15.38 -1.40 -5.76
C VAL A 187 14.65 -0.12 -5.38
N TYR A 188 13.89 0.46 -6.30
CA TYR A 188 13.03 1.60 -5.97
C TYR A 188 11.69 1.12 -5.44
N VAL A 189 11.30 1.60 -4.26
CA VAL A 189 9.99 1.34 -3.66
C VAL A 189 9.06 2.47 -4.03
N HIS A 190 8.09 2.20 -4.90
CA HIS A 190 7.15 3.21 -5.33
C HIS A 190 5.89 3.21 -4.46
N ASP A 191 5.29 4.40 -4.32
CA ASP A 191 3.95 4.50 -3.76
C ASP A 191 2.95 3.73 -4.65
N ALA A 192 2.01 3.05 -4.01
CA ALA A 192 0.78 2.62 -4.64
C ALA A 192 -0.40 3.17 -3.85
N LYS A 193 -1.30 3.77 -4.60
CA LYS A 193 -2.63 4.10 -4.11
C LYS A 193 -3.36 2.78 -3.83
N GLY A 194 -3.95 2.72 -2.65
CA GLY A 194 -4.70 1.57 -2.19
C GLY A 194 -6.04 2.02 -1.64
N ARG A 195 -6.81 1.02 -1.21
CA ARG A 195 -8.05 1.23 -0.46
C ARG A 195 -7.72 2.05 0.77
N ALA A 196 -8.59 2.95 1.18
CA ALA A 196 -8.28 3.86 2.27
C ALA A 196 -9.50 4.11 3.16
N LEU A 197 -9.26 4.14 4.47
CA LEU A 197 -10.18 4.75 5.41
C LEU A 197 -9.93 6.25 5.39
N TYR A 198 -11.01 7.02 5.26
CA TYR A 198 -11.05 8.45 5.51
C TYR A 198 -11.82 8.66 6.80
N MET A 199 -11.19 9.36 7.75
CA MET A 199 -11.73 9.55 9.08
C MET A 199 -11.73 11.03 9.45
N THR A 200 -12.71 11.44 10.23
CA THR A 200 -12.76 12.78 10.80
C THR A 200 -12.65 12.70 12.31
N ASP A 201 -11.92 13.60 12.95
CA ASP A 201 -11.83 13.61 14.41
C ASP A 201 -12.80 14.62 15.05
N GLN A 202 -12.71 14.79 16.37
CA GLN A 202 -13.58 15.71 17.12
C GLN A 202 -13.22 17.18 16.89
N ASP A 203 -12.00 17.46 16.43
CA ASP A 203 -11.44 18.80 16.23
C ASP A 203 -11.59 19.28 14.78
N GLY A 204 -12.19 18.47 13.90
CA GLY A 204 -12.46 18.82 12.51
C GLY A 204 -11.31 18.51 11.56
N ALA A 205 -10.32 17.70 11.97
CA ALA A 205 -9.28 17.23 11.06
C ALA A 205 -9.77 16.03 10.24
N LEU A 206 -9.36 16.02 8.96
CA LEU A 206 -9.54 14.90 8.04
C LEU A 206 -8.26 14.08 8.01
N TRP A 207 -8.40 12.77 8.20
CA TRP A 207 -7.33 11.80 8.24
C TRP A 207 -7.53 10.74 7.15
N ARG A 208 -6.43 10.14 6.71
CA ARG A 208 -6.39 8.98 5.80
C ARG A 208 -5.57 7.86 6.43
N GLN A 209 -6.04 6.62 6.29
CA GLN A 209 -5.26 5.43 6.56
C GLN A 209 -5.41 4.46 5.38
N ARG A 210 -4.36 4.27 4.58
CA ARG A 210 -4.37 3.29 3.50
C ARG A 210 -4.26 1.86 4.03
N LEU A 211 -4.98 0.96 3.38
CA LEU A 211 -5.09 -0.45 3.71
C LEU A 211 -4.45 -1.26 2.59
N TYR A 212 -3.38 -1.97 2.93
CA TYR A 212 -2.65 -2.87 2.03
C TYR A 212 -2.90 -4.32 2.41
N GLU A 213 -2.40 -5.24 1.59
CA GLU A 213 -2.53 -6.68 1.85
C GLU A 213 -1.71 -7.10 3.06
N ASN A 214 -0.45 -6.63 3.14
CA ASN A 214 0.51 -7.00 4.17
C ASN A 214 0.71 -5.95 5.25
N GLY A 215 -0.19 -4.97 5.36
CA GLY A 215 -0.11 -3.96 6.39
C GLY A 215 -1.06 -2.79 6.21
N ILE A 216 -0.97 -1.85 7.13
CA ILE A 216 -1.71 -0.60 7.10
C ILE A 216 -0.74 0.57 7.21
N GLU A 217 -1.08 1.65 6.53
CA GLU A 217 -0.37 2.91 6.68
C GLU A 217 -0.57 3.46 8.11
N THR A 218 0.41 4.17 8.64
CA THR A 218 0.16 5.05 9.79
C THR A 218 -0.82 6.14 9.37
N PRO A 219 -1.84 6.49 10.16
CA PRO A 219 -2.78 7.54 9.78
C PRO A 219 -2.08 8.87 9.47
N VAL A 220 -2.44 9.47 8.33
CA VAL A 220 -1.91 10.74 7.85
C VAL A 220 -3.02 11.80 7.89
N LYS A 221 -2.75 12.95 8.50
CA LYS A 221 -3.66 14.09 8.47
C LYS A 221 -3.61 14.76 7.09
N LEU A 222 -4.76 14.91 6.44
CA LEU A 222 -4.89 15.51 5.11
C LEU A 222 -5.25 16.99 5.16
N SER A 223 -6.16 17.38 6.05
CA SER A 223 -6.59 18.76 6.21
C SER A 223 -7.18 19.02 7.59
N GLU A 224 -7.36 20.30 7.92
CA GLU A 224 -8.05 20.74 9.13
C GLU A 224 -9.16 21.74 8.76
N SER A 225 -10.25 21.70 9.51
CA SER A 225 -11.39 22.58 9.35
C SER A 225 -11.77 23.16 10.71
N ALA A 226 -12.14 24.45 10.75
CA ALA A 226 -12.68 25.07 11.96
C ALA A 226 -14.08 24.52 12.34
N GLN A 227 -14.78 23.91 11.38
CA GLN A 227 -16.05 23.23 11.58
C GLN A 227 -15.83 21.71 11.65
N LYS A 228 -16.68 21.00 12.40
CA LYS A 228 -16.67 19.54 12.42
C LYS A 228 -16.99 18.99 11.03
N LEU A 229 -16.28 17.94 10.65
CA LEU A 229 -16.46 17.25 9.38
C LEU A 229 -17.10 15.88 9.60
N PHE A 230 -18.02 15.52 8.71
CA PHE A 230 -18.64 14.19 8.67
C PHE A 230 -18.48 13.60 7.28
N PRO A 231 -17.78 12.46 7.13
CA PRO A 231 -17.55 11.86 5.83
C PRO A 231 -18.81 11.10 5.40
N VAL A 232 -19.24 11.34 4.16
CA VAL A 232 -20.48 10.78 3.59
C VAL A 232 -20.19 9.54 2.76
N GLY A 233 -19.18 9.62 1.90
CA GLY A 233 -18.84 8.58 0.94
C GLY A 233 -17.81 9.07 -0.07
N VAL A 234 -17.24 8.13 -0.84
CA VAL A 234 -16.31 8.42 -1.92
C VAL A 234 -16.94 8.02 -3.25
N ASN A 235 -16.87 8.91 -4.25
CA ASN A 235 -17.15 8.55 -5.65
C ASN A 235 -16.05 9.10 -6.55
N GLY A 236 -15.40 8.19 -7.28
CA GLY A 236 -14.24 8.55 -8.06
C GLY A 236 -13.09 8.99 -7.15
N ASP A 237 -12.48 10.12 -7.49
CA ASP A 237 -11.41 10.73 -6.69
C ASP A 237 -11.95 11.81 -5.74
N ILE A 238 -13.27 11.87 -5.51
CA ILE A 238 -13.91 12.86 -4.65
C ILE A 238 -14.45 12.19 -3.38
N LEU A 239 -13.96 12.64 -2.23
CA LEU A 239 -14.54 12.38 -0.92
C LEU A 239 -15.59 13.45 -0.62
N TYR A 240 -16.83 13.01 -0.36
CA TYR A 240 -17.91 13.91 0.03
C TYR A 240 -17.96 14.07 1.54
N LEU A 241 -18.00 15.32 1.99
CA LEU A 241 -17.97 15.72 3.39
C LEU A 241 -19.14 16.63 3.70
N VAL A 242 -19.59 16.60 4.94
CA VAL A 242 -20.52 17.59 5.50
C VAL A 242 -19.80 18.40 6.55
N THR A 243 -19.96 19.72 6.52
CA THR A 243 -19.56 20.58 7.63
C THR A 243 -20.76 20.82 8.54
N SER A 244 -20.55 20.83 9.86
CA SER A 244 -21.57 21.28 10.80
C SER A 244 -20.94 22.17 11.87
N ASP A 245 -21.63 23.27 12.15
CA ASP A 245 -21.39 24.17 13.27
C ASP A 245 -22.15 23.76 14.55
N ILE A 246 -23.04 22.76 14.46
CA ILE A 246 -23.90 22.31 15.57
C ILE A 246 -23.38 20.99 16.12
N GLN A 247 -23.23 20.89 17.45
CA GLN A 247 -23.02 19.60 18.10
C GLN A 247 -24.29 18.75 17.98
N GLU A 248 -24.22 17.67 17.21
CA GLU A 248 -25.34 16.77 16.97
C GLU A 248 -25.63 15.83 18.15
N ASP A 249 -26.16 16.38 19.24
CA ASP A 249 -27.06 15.59 20.07
C ASP A 249 -28.51 15.91 19.63
N PRO A 250 -29.19 15.00 18.91
CA PRO A 250 -30.55 15.20 18.44
C PRO A 250 -31.58 15.40 19.58
N THR A 251 -31.18 15.16 20.84
CA THR A 251 -32.01 15.43 22.03
C THR A 251 -31.79 16.83 22.63
N GLN A 252 -30.76 17.57 22.19
CA GLN A 252 -30.34 18.85 22.78
C GLN A 252 -30.39 20.04 21.81
N VAL A 253 -30.76 19.85 20.54
CA VAL A 253 -30.88 20.98 19.60
C VAL A 253 -32.14 21.78 19.94
N ALA A 254 -31.95 22.91 20.63
CA ALA A 254 -33.02 23.88 20.89
C ALA A 254 -33.66 24.32 19.56
N GLU A 255 -34.96 24.62 19.59
CA GLU A 255 -35.77 24.93 18.40
C GLU A 255 -35.23 26.10 17.55
N ASP A 256 -34.36 26.93 18.13
CA ASP A 256 -33.88 28.21 17.59
C ASP A 256 -32.39 28.22 17.16
N VAL A 257 -31.69 27.08 17.12
CA VAL A 257 -30.27 27.08 16.71
C VAL A 257 -30.16 27.25 15.19
N VAL A 258 -29.79 28.46 14.78
CA VAL A 258 -29.54 28.83 13.37
C VAL A 258 -28.06 28.59 13.06
N GLY A 259 -27.77 27.52 12.30
CA GLY A 259 -26.44 27.22 11.78
C GLY A 259 -26.34 27.27 10.26
N THR A 260 -25.11 27.28 9.73
CA THR A 260 -24.80 27.07 8.31
C THR A 260 -23.97 25.79 8.16
N CYS A 261 -24.50 24.83 7.40
CA CYS A 261 -23.76 23.62 7.00
C CYS A 261 -23.49 23.61 5.50
N GLN A 262 -22.43 22.92 5.10
CA GLN A 262 -22.06 22.76 3.70
C GLN A 262 -21.87 21.29 3.34
N LEU A 263 -22.32 20.93 2.15
CA LEU A 263 -21.88 19.71 1.48
C LEU A 263 -20.70 20.06 0.57
N LEU A 264 -19.58 19.39 0.82
CA LEU A 264 -18.30 19.63 0.16
C LEU A 264 -17.86 18.39 -0.61
N GLY A 265 -17.14 18.61 -1.70
CA GLY A 265 -16.33 17.61 -2.37
C GLY A 265 -14.85 17.92 -2.13
N TYR A 266 -14.12 16.96 -1.56
CA TYR A 266 -12.68 17.00 -1.39
C TYR A 266 -12.01 16.12 -2.45
N ASP A 267 -11.22 16.73 -3.32
CA ASP A 267 -10.47 16.03 -4.35
C ASP A 267 -9.24 15.36 -3.73
N LEU A 268 -9.21 14.03 -3.77
CA LEU A 268 -8.19 13.19 -3.18
C LEU A 268 -6.84 13.27 -3.92
N THR A 269 -6.84 13.76 -5.17
CA THR A 269 -5.62 13.93 -5.98
C THR A 269 -5.04 15.33 -5.81
N THR A 270 -5.87 16.37 -5.93
CA THR A 270 -5.43 17.77 -5.85
C THR A 270 -5.44 18.34 -4.43
N GLN A 271 -6.06 17.62 -3.49
CA GLN A 271 -6.28 18.04 -2.10
C GLN A 271 -7.07 19.35 -1.97
N GLN A 272 -7.89 19.66 -2.98
CA GLN A 272 -8.71 20.86 -3.01
C GLN A 272 -10.16 20.56 -2.66
N GLN A 273 -10.81 21.54 -2.03
CA GLN A 273 -12.22 21.47 -1.65
C GLN A 273 -13.08 22.32 -2.59
N HIS A 274 -14.28 21.87 -2.90
CA HIS A 274 -15.31 22.66 -3.56
C HIS A 274 -16.67 22.46 -2.89
N THR A 275 -17.50 23.50 -2.91
CA THR A 275 -18.85 23.45 -2.32
C THR A 275 -19.86 22.94 -3.33
N LEU A 276 -20.63 21.92 -2.94
CA LEU A 276 -21.78 21.45 -3.72
C LEU A 276 -23.03 22.24 -3.33
N LEU A 277 -23.29 22.33 -2.01
CA LEU A 277 -24.50 22.92 -1.46
C LEU A 277 -24.17 23.69 -0.18
N THR A 278 -24.65 24.93 -0.09
CA THR A 278 -24.69 25.68 1.17
C THR A 278 -26.11 25.68 1.72
N ILE A 279 -26.26 25.28 2.98
CA ILE A 279 -27.55 25.21 3.64
C ILE A 279 -27.64 26.31 4.68
N GLN A 280 -28.61 27.21 4.51
CA GLN A 280 -28.79 28.40 5.34
C GLN A 280 -29.99 28.25 6.27
N GLN A 281 -29.87 28.82 7.48
CA GLN A 281 -30.92 28.95 8.49
C GLN A 281 -31.57 27.63 8.88
N HIS A 282 -30.81 26.82 9.64
CA HIS A 282 -31.19 25.43 9.84
C HIS A 282 -31.42 25.00 11.29
N PRO A 283 -32.63 25.18 11.86
CA PRO A 283 -32.99 24.40 13.02
C PRO A 283 -33.27 22.97 12.54
N ARG A 284 -32.39 22.01 12.88
CA ARG A 284 -32.69 20.56 12.92
C ARG A 284 -32.44 19.68 11.66
N LEU A 285 -31.24 19.71 11.05
CA LEU A 285 -30.87 18.82 9.92
C LEU A 285 -30.06 17.64 10.46
N HIS A 286 -30.34 16.41 9.99
CA HIS A 286 -29.54 15.23 10.31
C HIS A 286 -28.53 14.93 9.20
N ILE A 287 -27.83 15.97 8.76
CA ILE A 287 -26.97 15.89 7.58
C ILE A 287 -25.63 15.19 7.84
N SER A 288 -25.15 15.11 9.09
CA SER A 288 -23.96 14.28 9.40
C SER A 288 -24.13 12.81 9.05
N ARG A 289 -25.38 12.33 9.01
CA ARG A 289 -25.75 10.94 8.69
C ARG A 289 -26.16 10.77 7.23
N ALA A 290 -25.77 11.72 6.39
CA ALA A 290 -25.98 11.61 4.96
C ALA A 290 -25.31 10.35 4.40
N SER A 291 -25.86 9.83 3.31
CA SER A 291 -25.31 8.69 2.59
C SER A 291 -25.14 8.99 1.12
N LEU A 292 -24.11 8.41 0.52
CA LEU A 292 -23.84 8.49 -0.91
C LEU A 292 -24.29 7.19 -1.59
N HIS A 293 -25.20 7.31 -2.56
CA HIS A 293 -25.64 6.18 -3.36
C HIS A 293 -26.05 6.62 -4.77
N GLY A 294 -25.77 5.82 -5.80
CA GLY A 294 -26.27 6.08 -7.15
C GLY A 294 -25.95 7.47 -7.72
N GLY A 295 -24.82 8.07 -7.33
CA GLY A 295 -24.45 9.42 -7.74
C GLY A 295 -25.27 10.54 -7.08
N SER A 296 -25.90 10.28 -5.94
CA SER A 296 -26.63 11.27 -5.16
C SER A 296 -26.32 11.14 -3.67
N ILE A 297 -26.33 12.27 -2.97
CA ILE A 297 -26.27 12.34 -1.51
C ILE A 297 -27.70 12.42 -0.99
N TYR A 298 -28.02 11.58 0.00
CA TYR A 298 -29.31 11.53 0.66
C TYR A 298 -29.15 11.91 2.12
N TRP A 299 -30.06 12.71 2.66
CA TRP A 299 -30.11 13.04 4.08
C TRP A 299 -31.55 13.24 4.54
N SER A 300 -31.71 13.29 5.86
CA SER A 300 -32.99 13.62 6.49
C SER A 300 -32.89 14.89 7.31
N ASN A 301 -34.06 15.46 7.63
CA ASN A 301 -34.18 16.45 8.68
C ASN A 301 -35.02 15.92 9.85
N TYR A 302 -35.06 16.69 10.93
CA TYR A 302 -35.87 16.37 12.11
C TYR A 302 -37.37 16.43 11.84
N ASP A 303 -37.80 17.16 10.82
CA ASP A 303 -39.21 17.17 10.41
C ASP A 303 -39.59 15.92 9.59
N ASP A 304 -38.73 14.88 9.59
CA ASP A 304 -38.93 13.57 8.97
C ASP A 304 -39.09 13.60 7.45
N TYR A 305 -38.43 14.58 6.81
CA TYR A 305 -38.31 14.66 5.36
C TYR A 305 -36.96 14.13 4.87
N VAL A 306 -37.01 13.49 3.72
CA VAL A 306 -35.86 12.97 2.99
C VAL A 306 -35.55 13.89 1.82
N PHE A 307 -34.27 14.18 1.64
CA PHE A 307 -33.76 14.98 0.54
C PHE A 307 -32.74 14.20 -0.28
N ARG A 308 -32.56 14.64 -1.53
CA ARG A 308 -31.62 14.10 -2.49
C ARG A 308 -30.89 15.23 -3.21
N LEU A 309 -29.56 15.16 -3.25
CA LEU A 309 -28.69 16.05 -3.99
C LEU A 309 -27.86 15.24 -5.01
N PRO A 310 -28.02 15.43 -6.33
CA PRO A 310 -27.10 14.89 -7.31
C PRO A 310 -25.67 15.39 -7.07
N ILE A 311 -24.67 14.51 -7.09
CA ILE A 311 -23.27 14.93 -6.84
C ILE A 311 -22.66 15.78 -7.96
N SER A 312 -23.35 15.89 -9.10
CA SER A 312 -23.02 16.82 -10.18
C SER A 312 -23.39 18.27 -9.84
N THR A 313 -24.09 18.52 -8.74
CA THR A 313 -24.47 19.88 -8.31
C THR A 313 -23.25 20.65 -7.82
N THR A 314 -23.17 21.94 -8.17
CA THR A 314 -22.07 22.83 -7.78
C THR A 314 -22.62 24.16 -7.27
N ASN A 315 -22.13 24.63 -6.13
CA ASN A 315 -22.46 25.95 -5.55
C ASN A 315 -23.96 26.26 -5.44
N ALA A 316 -24.79 25.26 -5.15
CA ALA A 316 -26.21 25.47 -4.90
C ALA A 316 -26.45 26.05 -3.50
N SER A 317 -27.65 26.61 -3.29
CA SER A 317 -28.13 27.03 -1.98
C SER A 317 -29.42 26.30 -1.62
N PHE A 318 -29.61 26.02 -0.34
CA PHE A 318 -30.83 25.48 0.21
C PHE A 318 -31.23 26.28 1.44
N VAL A 319 -32.49 26.69 1.46
CA VAL A 319 -33.14 27.36 2.58
C VAL A 319 -34.35 26.52 2.96
N TRP A 320 -34.46 26.18 4.24
CA TRP A 320 -35.55 25.34 4.72
C TRP A 320 -36.88 26.11 4.73
N ASP A 321 -37.87 25.62 3.99
CA ASP A 321 -39.27 26.08 4.04
C ASP A 321 -40.11 25.04 4.79
N SER A 322 -40.27 25.25 6.10
CA SER A 322 -41.08 24.36 6.96
C SER A 322 -42.57 24.34 6.61
N ALA A 323 -43.08 25.37 5.89
CA ALA A 323 -44.49 25.44 5.51
C ALA A 323 -44.75 24.65 4.22
N ASN A 324 -43.79 24.65 3.28
CA ASN A 324 -43.93 23.97 1.99
C ASN A 324 -42.65 23.20 1.61
N PRO A 325 -42.34 22.11 2.31
CA PRO A 325 -41.09 21.36 2.10
C PRO A 325 -40.94 20.79 0.69
N ALA A 326 -42.07 20.45 0.04
CA ALA A 326 -42.12 19.98 -1.34
C ALA A 326 -41.70 21.01 -2.39
N ASN A 327 -41.58 22.30 -2.04
CA ASN A 327 -41.11 23.34 -2.95
C ASN A 327 -39.60 23.28 -3.21
N SER A 328 -38.85 22.54 -2.38
CA SER A 328 -37.42 22.35 -2.60
C SER A 328 -37.17 21.43 -3.78
N SER A 329 -36.26 21.81 -4.68
CA SER A 329 -35.78 20.92 -5.77
C SER A 329 -35.00 19.70 -5.25
N PHE A 330 -34.65 19.68 -3.96
CA PHE A 330 -33.96 18.56 -3.32
C PHE A 330 -34.91 17.66 -2.53
N PHE A 331 -36.19 18.00 -2.41
CA PHE A 331 -37.17 17.19 -1.69
C PHE A 331 -37.39 15.84 -2.38
N LEU A 332 -37.37 14.75 -1.61
CA LEU A 332 -37.70 13.41 -2.10
C LEU A 332 -39.05 12.92 -1.57
N ALA A 333 -39.22 12.89 -0.25
CA ALA A 333 -40.45 12.41 0.40
C ALA A 333 -40.51 12.84 1.87
N GLY A 334 -41.72 12.92 2.45
CA GLY A 334 -41.94 12.97 3.90
C GLY A 334 -42.48 11.64 4.43
N VAL A 335 -42.26 11.35 5.72
CA VAL A 335 -42.82 10.14 6.37
C VAL A 335 -44.35 10.07 6.27
N ASP A 336 -45.02 11.21 6.26
CA ASP A 336 -46.45 11.34 6.03
C ASP A 336 -46.86 10.91 4.61
N TYR A 337 -46.04 11.18 3.59
CA TYR A 337 -46.25 10.67 2.24
C TYR A 337 -45.99 9.17 2.10
N LEU A 338 -45.46 8.50 3.11
CA LEU A 338 -45.10 7.08 3.05
C LEU A 338 -46.13 6.16 3.72
N GLY A 339 -47.30 6.69 4.11
CA GLY A 339 -48.37 5.90 4.73
C GLY A 339 -48.17 5.60 6.21
N TYR A 340 -47.18 6.22 6.84
CA TYR A 340 -46.73 5.91 8.20
C TYR A 340 -47.25 6.88 9.28
N TYR A 341 -47.95 7.94 8.87
CA TYR A 341 -48.50 8.95 9.77
C TYR A 341 -49.56 8.38 10.72
N ASP A 342 -49.58 8.84 11.99
CA ASP A 342 -50.59 8.51 13.02
C ASP A 342 -50.74 7.03 13.45
N LYS A 343 -49.94 6.09 12.94
CA LYS A 343 -49.89 4.67 13.40
C LYS A 343 -48.48 4.20 13.78
N GLY A 344 -47.72 5.11 14.38
CA GLY A 344 -46.38 4.82 14.89
C GLY A 344 -45.32 5.83 14.47
N LEU A 345 -45.61 6.79 13.59
CA LEU A 345 -44.70 7.89 13.27
C LEU A 345 -45.22 9.27 13.69
N ALA A 346 -44.53 9.85 14.69
CA ALA A 346 -44.70 11.22 15.16
C ALA A 346 -43.47 12.02 14.74
N LYS A 347 -43.67 13.33 14.52
CA LYS A 347 -42.65 14.28 14.09
C LYS A 347 -41.40 14.25 14.99
N GLY A 348 -40.19 14.35 14.43
CA GLY A 348 -38.96 14.58 15.20
C GLY A 348 -38.07 13.36 15.41
N GLN A 349 -38.13 12.35 14.53
CA GLN A 349 -37.71 11.00 14.93
C GLN A 349 -36.89 10.22 13.90
N ALA A 350 -36.77 10.66 12.65
CA ALA A 350 -35.89 10.10 11.63
C ALA A 350 -34.42 10.49 11.90
N THR A 351 -33.71 9.69 12.71
CA THR A 351 -32.42 10.10 13.28
C THR A 351 -31.27 9.13 13.00
N GLY A 352 -31.54 7.92 12.48
CA GLY A 352 -30.51 6.89 12.32
C GLY A 352 -29.84 6.83 10.94
N GLY A 353 -30.07 7.84 10.09
CA GLY A 353 -29.56 7.92 8.73
C GLY A 353 -30.48 7.27 7.68
N ILE A 354 -30.07 7.38 6.43
CA ILE A 354 -30.76 6.81 5.25
C ILE A 354 -29.77 5.94 4.49
N ALA A 355 -30.20 4.80 3.99
CA ALA A 355 -29.44 4.01 3.02
C ALA A 355 -30.32 3.65 1.83
N VAL A 356 -29.70 3.44 0.67
CA VAL A 356 -30.39 2.98 -0.54
C VAL A 356 -29.74 1.69 -1.01
N TYR A 357 -30.56 0.69 -1.33
CA TYR A 357 -30.14 -0.60 -1.84
C TYR A 357 -31.18 -1.13 -2.82
N ALA A 358 -30.77 -1.39 -4.07
CA ALA A 358 -31.62 -1.96 -5.13
C ALA A 358 -32.98 -1.24 -5.25
N ASP A 359 -32.94 0.09 -5.43
CA ASP A 359 -34.11 0.98 -5.53
C ASP A 359 -35.06 0.97 -4.32
N THR A 360 -34.61 0.37 -3.21
CA THR A 360 -35.29 0.38 -1.92
C THR A 360 -34.53 1.30 -0.98
N TYR A 361 -35.26 2.22 -0.37
CA TYR A 361 -34.75 3.14 0.64
C TYR A 361 -34.98 2.54 2.02
N PHE A 362 -34.03 2.77 2.92
CA PHE A 362 -34.07 2.34 4.30
C PHE A 362 -33.82 3.56 5.19
N TRP A 363 -34.56 3.66 6.28
CA TRP A 363 -34.33 4.70 7.28
C TRP A 363 -34.51 4.14 8.69
N ALA A 364 -33.77 4.72 9.63
CA ALA A 364 -33.86 4.38 11.03
C ALA A 364 -34.56 5.50 11.81
N LYS A 365 -35.38 5.08 12.79
CA LYS A 365 -36.30 5.93 13.52
C LYS A 365 -36.15 5.74 15.04
N TYR A 366 -36.28 6.82 15.79
CA TYR A 366 -36.16 6.88 17.26
C TYR A 366 -37.47 7.34 17.92
N GLY A 367 -37.71 7.08 19.21
CA GLY A 367 -38.96 7.45 19.92
C GLY A 367 -40.16 6.50 19.74
N SER A 368 -41.39 7.02 19.62
CA SER A 368 -42.59 6.17 19.47
C SER A 368 -42.49 5.38 18.17
N GLY A 369 -42.78 4.08 18.10
CA GLY A 369 -42.59 3.32 16.85
C GLY A 369 -41.13 3.31 16.36
N THR A 370 -40.17 3.30 17.29
CA THR A 370 -38.75 3.12 17.01
C THR A 370 -38.49 1.87 16.17
N GLY A 371 -37.52 1.92 15.26
CA GLY A 371 -37.16 0.79 14.41
C GLY A 371 -36.41 1.14 13.13
N LEU A 372 -36.18 0.12 12.30
CA LEU A 372 -35.71 0.28 10.92
C LEU A 372 -36.86 0.03 9.97
N TYR A 373 -36.99 0.89 8.97
CA TYR A 373 -38.04 0.85 7.98
C TYR A 373 -37.46 0.84 6.57
N ARG A 374 -38.27 0.40 5.60
CA ARG A 374 -37.96 0.47 4.18
C ARG A 374 -39.16 0.92 3.35
N PHE A 375 -38.88 1.50 2.19
CA PHE A 375 -39.88 1.87 1.20
C PHE A 375 -39.27 1.91 -0.21
N THR A 376 -40.11 1.84 -1.23
CA THR A 376 -39.75 2.07 -2.63
C THR A 376 -40.43 3.35 -3.13
N GLN A 377 -40.09 3.78 -4.36
CA GLN A 377 -40.77 4.91 -4.98
C GLN A 377 -42.29 4.70 -5.09
N ASP A 378 -42.74 3.45 -5.25
CA ASP A 378 -44.15 3.09 -5.38
C ASP A 378 -44.92 3.21 -4.06
N ASP A 379 -44.21 3.21 -2.92
CA ASP A 379 -44.81 3.42 -1.60
C ASP A 379 -45.10 4.91 -1.31
N ILE A 380 -44.63 5.84 -2.17
CA ILE A 380 -44.85 7.28 -2.01
C ILE A 380 -46.26 7.65 -2.48
N LEU A 381 -47.08 8.08 -1.52
CA LEU A 381 -48.45 8.53 -1.74
C LEU A 381 -48.47 9.87 -2.51
N PRO A 382 -49.51 10.13 -3.32
CA PRO A 382 -49.66 11.40 -4.03
C PRO A 382 -50.02 12.57 -3.10
N ALA A 383 -50.36 12.30 -1.84
CA ALA A 383 -50.70 13.28 -0.80
C ALA A 383 -50.36 12.71 0.59
N PRO A 384 -50.19 13.56 1.62
CA PRO A 384 -49.95 13.12 2.99
C PRO A 384 -50.98 12.10 3.49
N ALA A 385 -50.50 11.08 4.20
CA ALA A 385 -51.35 10.08 4.85
C ALA A 385 -52.23 10.69 5.93
N THR A 386 -53.40 10.09 6.11
CA THR A 386 -54.34 10.42 7.20
C THR A 386 -54.38 9.26 8.20
N ALA A 387 -55.02 9.44 9.36
CA ALA A 387 -55.16 8.37 10.37
C ALA A 387 -55.78 7.05 9.85
N ASN A 388 -56.50 7.11 8.73
CA ASN A 388 -57.13 5.94 8.11
C ASN A 388 -56.27 5.28 7.01
N THR A 389 -55.16 5.89 6.61
CA THR A 389 -54.26 5.32 5.62
C THR A 389 -53.68 3.99 6.14
N PRO A 390 -53.71 2.91 5.34
CA PRO A 390 -53.07 1.65 5.72
C PRO A 390 -51.56 1.82 5.81
N VAL A 391 -50.95 1.24 6.84
CA VAL A 391 -49.48 1.17 6.96
C VAL A 391 -48.98 0.14 5.94
N PRO A 392 -47.95 0.44 5.13
CA PRO A 392 -47.39 -0.54 4.21
C PRO A 392 -46.87 -1.78 4.95
N GLU A 393 -47.37 -2.98 4.61
CA GLU A 393 -46.95 -4.26 5.22
C GLU A 393 -45.46 -4.58 4.98
N SER A 394 -44.90 -4.04 3.91
CA SER A 394 -43.53 -4.32 3.44
C SER A 394 -42.44 -3.57 4.20
N GLY A 395 -42.78 -2.53 4.96
CA GLY A 395 -41.79 -1.49 5.27
C GLY A 395 -41.30 -1.41 6.70
N ARG A 396 -41.64 -2.32 7.62
CA ARG A 396 -40.98 -2.40 8.93
C ARG A 396 -40.04 -3.60 9.00
N ILE A 397 -38.76 -3.35 9.29
CA ILE A 397 -37.68 -4.35 9.31
C ILE A 397 -37.30 -4.70 10.75
N LEU A 398 -37.00 -3.70 11.58
CA LEU A 398 -36.68 -3.89 13.00
C LEU A 398 -37.74 -3.17 13.84
N ASP A 399 -38.33 -3.88 14.79
CA ASP A 399 -39.40 -3.38 15.66
C ASP A 399 -38.86 -3.02 17.04
N ASN A 400 -39.09 -1.78 17.48
CA ASN A 400 -38.78 -1.30 18.83
C ASN A 400 -37.27 -1.37 19.17
N VAL A 401 -36.43 -1.24 18.14
CA VAL A 401 -34.96 -1.18 18.26
C VAL A 401 -34.49 0.21 17.92
N ALA A 402 -33.91 0.90 18.90
CA ALA A 402 -33.35 2.24 18.72
C ALA A 402 -32.07 2.15 17.88
N ILE A 403 -32.07 2.77 16.70
CA ILE A 403 -30.94 2.71 15.78
C ILE A 403 -30.36 4.11 15.62
N LYS A 404 -29.09 4.25 16.01
CA LYS A 404 -28.30 5.48 15.86
C LYS A 404 -27.64 5.63 14.49
N LEU A 405 -27.21 4.49 13.95
CA LEU A 405 -26.48 4.40 12.69
C LEU A 405 -26.68 2.99 12.16
N PHE A 406 -26.80 2.84 10.85
CA PHE A 406 -26.77 1.53 10.21
C PHE A 406 -26.04 1.56 8.87
N ARG A 407 -25.59 0.37 8.44
CA ARG A 407 -24.94 0.12 7.17
C ARG A 407 -25.44 -1.20 6.59
N MET A 408 -25.58 -1.20 5.27
CA MET A 408 -26.11 -2.33 4.51
C MET A 408 -24.97 -3.09 3.86
N ASP A 409 -24.93 -4.40 4.06
CA ASP A 409 -24.06 -5.31 3.31
C ASP A 409 -24.87 -5.97 2.21
N ALA A 410 -24.65 -5.47 1.00
CA ALA A 410 -25.30 -5.93 -0.22
C ALA A 410 -24.96 -7.38 -0.57
N ILE A 411 -23.72 -7.80 -0.30
CA ILE A 411 -23.19 -9.10 -0.73
C ILE A 411 -23.67 -10.18 0.22
N GLN A 412 -23.56 -9.95 1.53
CA GLN A 412 -23.98 -10.91 2.54
C GLN A 412 -25.46 -10.83 2.91
N ARG A 413 -26.18 -9.80 2.41
CA ARG A 413 -27.58 -9.50 2.75
C ARG A 413 -27.77 -9.30 4.25
N LYS A 414 -26.97 -8.43 4.83
CA LYS A 414 -26.97 -8.11 6.27
C LYS A 414 -27.15 -6.61 6.54
N ILE A 415 -27.63 -6.31 7.73
CA ILE A 415 -27.75 -4.95 8.26
C ILE A 415 -26.91 -4.89 9.52
N TYR A 416 -25.90 -4.02 9.53
CA TYR A 416 -25.10 -3.72 10.72
C TYR A 416 -25.60 -2.41 11.30
N TYR A 417 -25.86 -2.36 12.61
CA TYR A 417 -26.47 -1.20 13.23
C TYR A 417 -26.01 -0.97 14.66
N LEU A 418 -25.99 0.29 15.06
CA LEU A 418 -25.66 0.73 16.42
C LEU A 418 -26.93 1.04 17.20
N THR A 419 -27.05 0.48 18.39
CA THR A 419 -28.13 0.78 19.34
C THR A 419 -27.58 1.50 20.57
N PRO A 420 -28.22 2.59 21.06
CA PRO A 420 -27.76 3.26 22.27
C PRO A 420 -27.82 2.32 23.50
N ALA A 421 -26.80 2.39 24.36
CA ALA A 421 -26.75 1.71 25.65
C ALA A 421 -26.15 2.62 26.74
N GLY A 422 -26.10 2.15 27.99
CA GLY A 422 -25.71 2.98 29.14
C GLY A 422 -24.26 3.50 29.11
N ASN A 423 -23.34 2.76 28.48
CA ASN A 423 -21.91 3.12 28.36
C ASN A 423 -21.47 3.07 26.89
N GLY A 424 -22.03 3.95 26.05
CA GLY A 424 -21.80 3.95 24.60
C GLY A 424 -22.84 3.14 23.82
N ASN A 425 -22.58 2.82 22.55
CA ASN A 425 -23.49 2.03 21.74
C ASN A 425 -23.14 0.54 21.74
N GLU A 426 -24.13 -0.30 21.46
CA GLU A 426 -23.93 -1.70 21.09
C GLU A 426 -23.99 -1.85 19.57
N LEU A 427 -23.05 -2.61 19.02
CA LEU A 427 -23.02 -2.96 17.61
C LEU A 427 -23.70 -4.30 17.40
N TRP A 428 -24.68 -4.33 16.52
CA TRP A 428 -25.49 -5.49 16.20
C TRP A 428 -25.49 -5.77 14.70
N VAL A 429 -25.85 -7.00 14.35
CA VAL A 429 -26.09 -7.41 12.97
C VAL A 429 -27.36 -8.24 12.86
N SER A 430 -28.14 -8.02 11.81
CA SER A 430 -29.32 -8.83 11.45
C SER A 430 -29.31 -9.19 9.96
N ASN A 431 -30.23 -10.07 9.56
CA ASN A 431 -30.60 -10.25 8.16
C ASN A 431 -31.29 -8.97 7.62
N MET A 432 -31.40 -8.86 6.28
CA MET A 432 -32.14 -7.79 5.60
C MET A 432 -33.64 -7.72 5.96
N ASP A 433 -34.22 -8.79 6.51
CA ASP A 433 -35.59 -8.84 7.02
C ASP A 433 -35.69 -8.58 8.53
N GLY A 434 -34.57 -8.18 9.17
CA GLY A 434 -34.48 -7.88 10.60
C GLY A 434 -34.36 -9.11 11.51
N ARG A 435 -34.45 -10.33 10.98
CA ARG A 435 -34.33 -11.56 11.79
C ARG A 435 -32.88 -11.88 12.12
N ASN A 436 -32.70 -12.78 13.09
CA ASN A 436 -31.40 -13.30 13.55
C ASN A 436 -30.45 -12.19 14.02
N ALA A 437 -30.98 -11.21 14.75
CA ALA A 437 -30.21 -10.14 15.35
C ALA A 437 -29.19 -10.70 16.37
N THR A 438 -27.92 -10.37 16.21
CA THR A 438 -26.82 -10.81 17.09
C THR A 438 -25.94 -9.63 17.46
N LYS A 439 -25.57 -9.52 18.73
CA LYS A 439 -24.64 -8.49 19.22
C LYS A 439 -23.20 -8.86 18.85
N ILE A 440 -22.47 -7.90 18.31
CA ILE A 440 -21.05 -8.00 17.91
C ILE A 440 -20.15 -7.37 18.97
N ALA A 441 -20.44 -6.13 19.38
CA ALA A 441 -19.60 -5.36 20.29
C ALA A 441 -20.42 -4.40 21.16
N ALA A 442 -19.78 -3.82 22.17
CA ALA A 442 -20.34 -2.80 23.06
C ALA A 442 -19.33 -1.66 23.26
N GLY A 443 -19.81 -0.50 23.72
CA GLY A 443 -18.95 0.67 23.93
C GLY A 443 -18.54 1.35 22.63
N CYS A 444 -19.29 1.16 21.55
CA CYS A 444 -18.97 1.71 20.24
C CYS A 444 -19.36 3.19 20.14
N ALA A 445 -18.57 3.98 19.43
CA ALA A 445 -18.90 5.34 19.00
C ALA A 445 -19.81 5.34 17.76
N ASP A 446 -20.28 6.52 17.33
CA ASP A 446 -21.22 6.69 16.21
C ASP A 446 -20.53 6.59 14.82
N ALA A 447 -19.64 5.61 14.63
CA ALA A 447 -18.89 5.43 13.39
C ALA A 447 -18.78 3.93 13.02
N LEU A 448 -19.26 3.61 11.81
CA LEU A 448 -19.35 2.24 11.29
C LEU A 448 -19.25 2.24 9.77
N TRP A 449 -18.51 1.29 9.21
CA TRP A 449 -18.48 1.04 7.77
C TRP A 449 -18.27 -0.44 7.44
N VAL A 450 -18.93 -0.88 6.38
CA VAL A 450 -18.84 -2.26 5.91
C VAL A 450 -18.01 -2.31 4.64
N ASP A 451 -17.06 -3.22 4.63
CA ASP A 451 -16.19 -3.53 3.52
C ASP A 451 -16.58 -4.86 2.88
N ASN A 452 -17.43 -4.75 1.87
CA ASN A 452 -17.93 -5.92 1.16
C ASN A 452 -16.84 -6.62 0.33
N ALA A 453 -15.72 -5.94 0.00
CA ALA A 453 -14.67 -6.53 -0.83
C ALA A 453 -13.79 -7.49 -0.02
N THR A 454 -13.53 -7.17 1.25
CA THR A 454 -12.71 -8.04 2.12
C THR A 454 -13.48 -8.69 3.27
N ASN A 455 -14.81 -8.54 3.29
CA ASN A 455 -15.66 -8.97 4.40
C ASN A 455 -15.15 -8.44 5.74
N ARG A 456 -14.92 -7.13 5.83
CA ARG A 456 -14.49 -6.48 7.06
C ARG A 456 -15.54 -5.47 7.54
N LEU A 457 -15.63 -5.32 8.86
CA LEU A 457 -16.41 -4.31 9.53
C LEU A 457 -15.46 -3.37 10.25
N TYR A 458 -15.52 -2.09 9.92
CA TYR A 458 -14.77 -1.05 10.61
C TYR A 458 -15.71 -0.31 11.56
N PHE A 459 -15.34 -0.20 12.82
CA PHE A 459 -16.08 0.56 13.82
C PHE A 459 -15.11 1.18 14.83
N VAL A 460 -15.64 1.99 15.75
CA VAL A 460 -14.83 2.75 16.70
C VAL A 460 -15.32 2.45 18.10
N ASP A 461 -14.40 2.24 19.03
CA ASP A 461 -14.68 2.13 20.46
C ASP A 461 -13.76 3.06 21.27
N ALA A 462 -13.75 2.91 22.60
CA ALA A 462 -12.94 3.73 23.49
C ALA A 462 -11.43 3.65 23.21
N GLU A 463 -10.93 2.60 22.55
CA GLU A 463 -9.52 2.40 22.23
C GLU A 463 -9.14 2.84 20.81
N GLY A 464 -10.09 3.38 20.05
CA GLY A 464 -9.90 3.90 18.70
C GLY A 464 -10.59 3.06 17.63
N ILE A 465 -9.97 2.99 16.44
CA ILE A 465 -10.54 2.30 15.28
C ILE A 465 -10.28 0.80 15.40
N LYS A 466 -11.33 0.03 15.22
CA LYS A 466 -11.33 -1.44 15.21
C LYS A 466 -11.73 -1.97 13.84
N ALA A 467 -11.06 -3.03 13.41
CA ALA A 467 -11.50 -3.87 12.30
C ALA A 467 -11.86 -5.26 12.80
N ILE A 468 -12.99 -5.80 12.34
CA ILE A 468 -13.38 -7.19 12.55
C ILE A 468 -13.57 -7.85 11.20
N ARG A 469 -12.99 -9.03 11.02
CA ARG A 469 -13.30 -9.89 9.89
C ARG A 469 -14.65 -10.58 10.12
N LEU A 470 -15.50 -10.51 9.11
CA LEU A 470 -16.83 -11.09 9.07
C LEU A 470 -16.74 -12.48 8.44
N LEU A 471 -16.90 -13.53 9.26
CA LEU A 471 -16.96 -14.91 8.79
C LEU A 471 -18.44 -15.25 8.53
N ALA A 472 -18.80 -15.32 7.25
CA ALA A 472 -20.14 -15.72 6.86
C ALA A 472 -20.31 -17.24 7.05
N THR A 473 -21.21 -17.67 7.92
CA THR A 473 -21.81 -19.01 7.83
C THR A 473 -23.27 -18.87 7.41
N GLN A 474 -23.86 -19.94 6.85
CA GLN A 474 -25.22 -19.92 6.29
C GLN A 474 -26.31 -19.52 7.31
N SER A 475 -26.02 -19.54 8.61
CA SER A 475 -26.98 -19.25 9.68
C SER A 475 -26.53 -18.17 10.68
N ASN A 476 -25.23 -17.98 10.92
CA ASN A 476 -24.68 -17.02 11.88
C ASN A 476 -23.47 -16.25 11.32
N ILE A 477 -23.22 -15.04 11.82
CA ILE A 477 -21.95 -14.35 11.61
C ILE A 477 -21.05 -14.71 12.78
N LEU A 478 -19.89 -15.29 12.48
CA LEU A 478 -18.79 -15.40 13.43
C LEU A 478 -17.86 -14.21 13.19
N THR A 479 -17.33 -13.65 14.27
CA THR A 479 -16.37 -12.54 14.22
C THR A 479 -15.04 -13.03 14.74
N GLU A 480 -13.95 -12.64 14.07
CA GLU A 480 -12.62 -12.72 14.67
C GLU A 480 -12.47 -11.65 15.77
N GLU A 481 -11.39 -11.75 16.54
CA GLU A 481 -11.05 -10.72 17.52
C GLU A 481 -10.78 -9.39 16.82
N ALA A 482 -11.23 -8.29 17.43
CA ALA A 482 -11.13 -6.98 16.82
C ALA A 482 -9.68 -6.49 16.80
N GLU A 483 -9.16 -6.19 15.62
CA GLU A 483 -7.82 -5.63 15.43
C GLU A 483 -7.85 -4.11 15.65
N LYS A 484 -6.97 -3.58 16.50
CA LYS A 484 -6.80 -2.13 16.67
C LYS A 484 -6.01 -1.58 15.49
N MET A 485 -6.60 -0.65 14.74
CA MET A 485 -5.99 -0.05 13.55
C MET A 485 -5.30 1.28 13.82
N ALA A 486 -5.86 2.09 14.71
CA ALA A 486 -5.37 3.42 15.03
C ALA A 486 -5.89 3.89 16.40
N ASP A 487 -5.07 4.66 17.12
CA ASP A 487 -5.43 5.30 18.38
C ASP A 487 -5.92 6.75 18.14
N ILE A 488 -6.91 6.89 17.26
CA ILE A 488 -7.53 8.17 16.94
C ILE A 488 -9.00 8.10 17.33
N GLN A 489 -9.44 9.07 18.13
CA GLN A 489 -10.85 9.25 18.45
C GLN A 489 -11.55 9.94 17.28
N VAL A 490 -12.21 9.14 16.44
CA VAL A 490 -12.86 9.63 15.23
C VAL A 490 -14.36 9.80 15.43
N THR A 491 -14.93 10.81 14.78
CA THR A 491 -16.37 11.14 14.78
C THR A 491 -17.10 10.54 13.59
N GLY A 492 -16.37 10.15 12.54
CA GLY A 492 -16.92 9.48 11.38
C GLY A 492 -15.84 8.77 10.58
N LEU A 493 -16.25 7.77 9.79
CA LEU A 493 -15.35 7.03 8.91
C LEU A 493 -16.07 6.60 7.64
N VAL A 494 -15.34 6.63 6.52
CA VAL A 494 -15.75 6.17 5.18
C VAL A 494 -14.62 5.33 4.60
N LEU A 495 -14.95 4.24 3.94
CA LEU A 495 -13.99 3.47 3.15
C LEU A 495 -14.08 3.84 1.68
N ASP A 496 -12.96 4.26 1.12
CA ASP A 496 -12.72 4.17 -0.31
C ASP A 496 -12.27 2.76 -0.66
N ASN A 497 -13.14 2.05 -1.36
CA ASN A 497 -12.91 0.67 -1.73
C ASN A 497 -12.15 0.51 -3.05
N GLN A 498 -11.75 1.62 -3.69
CA GLN A 498 -11.11 1.57 -5.00
C GLN A 498 -9.60 1.42 -4.83
N LYS A 499 -9.02 0.32 -5.35
CA LYS A 499 -7.57 0.22 -5.60
C LYS A 499 -7.30 0.99 -6.90
N ARG A 500 -6.98 2.28 -6.82
CA ARG A 500 -6.76 3.13 -7.99
C ARG A 500 -5.33 3.52 -8.18
#